data_AF-A0A6S7J0E3-F1
#
_entry.id   AF-A0A6S7J0E3-F1
#
_cell.length_a   1.000
_cell.length_b   1.000
_cell.length_c   1.000
_cell.angle_alpha   90.00
_cell.angle_beta   90.00
_cell.angle_gamma   90.00
#
_symmetry.space_group_name_H-M   'P 1'
#
loop_
_entity.id
_entity.type
_entity.pdbx_description
1 polymer ?
#
loop_
_entity_poly.entity_id
_entity_poly.type
_entity_poly.pdbx_seq_one_letter_code
_entity_poly.pdbx_strand_id
1 'polypeptide(L)'
;MVILRNDNSRRTFWKLAKVEMLLPSSDGTVRSAKVMVNGESGKRITLRRPIQYLIPLEVQASATDDSRVQSRADQQNTEIKDNDQLQRRTPRRKAAVVGEIVRRQLSS
;
A
#
# COMPACT_ATOMS: atom_id res chain seq x y z
N MET A 1 2.87 -2.38 -8.60
CA MET A 1 2.75 -3.69 -7.90
C MET A 1 1.71 -4.55 -8.61
N VAL A 2 1.68 -5.86 -8.36
CA VAL A 2 0.73 -6.79 -9.00
C VAL A 2 0.19 -7.81 -7.99
N ILE A 3 -1.02 -8.31 -8.22
CA ILE A 3 -1.57 -9.49 -7.54
C ILE A 3 -1.24 -10.73 -8.37
N LEU A 4 -0.75 -11.79 -7.72
CA LEU A 4 -0.51 -13.07 -8.37
C LEU A 4 -1.78 -13.92 -8.36
N ARG A 5 -2.36 -14.08 -9.55
CA ARG A 5 -3.46 -15.01 -9.76
C ARG A 5 -2.97 -16.45 -9.48
N ASN A 6 -3.74 -17.16 -8.66
CA ASN A 6 -3.52 -18.59 -8.39
C ASN A 6 -4.88 -19.31 -8.43
N ASP A 7 -5.11 -20.08 -9.49
CA ASP A 7 -6.38 -20.77 -9.73
C ASP A 7 -6.67 -21.86 -8.67
N ASN A 8 -5.67 -22.30 -7.91
CA ASN A 8 -5.82 -23.28 -6.83
C ASN A 8 -6.20 -22.64 -5.49
N SER A 9 -6.38 -21.32 -5.42
CA SER A 9 -6.71 -20.60 -4.20
C SER A 9 -7.78 -19.55 -4.43
N ARG A 10 -8.62 -19.29 -3.42
CA ARG A 10 -9.62 -18.22 -3.50
C ARG A 10 -8.92 -16.88 -3.75
N ARG A 11 -9.57 -16.00 -4.53
CA ARG A 11 -9.04 -14.67 -4.90
C ARG A 11 -8.56 -13.84 -3.71
N THR A 12 -9.23 -13.98 -2.57
CA THR A 12 -8.90 -13.30 -1.30
C THR A 12 -7.53 -13.67 -0.74
N PHE A 13 -6.96 -14.83 -1.13
CA PHE A 13 -5.65 -15.31 -0.68
C PHE A 13 -4.56 -15.14 -1.75
N TRP A 14 -4.85 -14.46 -2.86
CA TRP A 14 -3.85 -14.18 -3.87
C TRP A 14 -2.78 -13.23 -3.32
N LYS A 15 -1.52 -13.59 -3.56
CA LYS A 15 -0.38 -12.88 -2.97
C LYS A 15 -0.10 -11.59 -3.73
N LEU A 16 0.21 -10.52 -2.98
CA LEU A 16 0.79 -9.31 -3.52
C LEU A 16 2.26 -9.56 -3.90
N ALA A 17 2.67 -9.01 -5.04
CA ALA A 17 4.04 -9.13 -5.53
C ALA A 17 4.56 -7.81 -6.10
N LYS A 18 5.89 -7.68 -6.07
CA LYS A 18 6.63 -6.67 -6.82
C LYS A 18 7.20 -7.29 -8.08
N VAL A 19 7.00 -6.66 -9.23
CA VAL A 19 7.69 -7.07 -10.47
C VAL A 19 9.13 -6.58 -10.39
N GLU A 20 10.09 -7.49 -10.52
CA GLU A 20 11.52 -7.15 -10.53
C GLU A 20 12.07 -6.99 -11.94
N MET A 21 11.66 -7.87 -12.85
CA MET A 21 12.22 -7.90 -14.21
C MET A 21 11.19 -8.47 -15.19
N LEU A 22 11.05 -7.81 -16.34
CA LEU A 22 10.31 -8.34 -17.48
C LEU A 22 11.20 -9.26 -18.30
N LEU A 23 10.63 -10.35 -18.82
CA LEU A 23 11.36 -11.36 -19.56
C LEU A 23 10.79 -11.44 -20.99
N PRO A 24 11.39 -10.71 -21.95
CA PRO A 24 11.02 -10.78 -23.36
C PRO A 24 11.38 -12.16 -23.94
N SER A 25 10.61 -12.57 -24.95
CA SER A 25 10.92 -13.73 -25.79
C SER A 25 11.86 -13.31 -26.94
N SER A 26 12.24 -14.25 -27.80
CA SER A 26 13.06 -14.00 -29.00
C SER A 26 12.47 -12.97 -29.96
N ASP A 27 11.13 -12.85 -29.99
CA ASP A 27 10.39 -11.87 -30.78
C ASP A 27 10.25 -10.49 -30.09
N GLY A 28 10.93 -10.28 -28.96
CA GLY A 28 10.85 -9.04 -28.17
C GLY A 28 9.57 -8.89 -27.34
N THR A 29 8.58 -9.78 -27.49
CA THR A 29 7.32 -9.68 -26.76
C THR A 29 7.46 -10.26 -25.34
N VAL A 30 7.04 -9.50 -24.33
CA VAL A 30 7.09 -9.91 -22.92
C VAL A 30 5.93 -10.85 -22.59
N ARG A 31 6.23 -12.14 -22.41
CA ARG A 31 5.24 -13.16 -22.02
C ARG A 31 5.35 -13.59 -20.55
N SER A 32 6.40 -13.15 -19.86
CA SER A 32 6.65 -13.52 -18.46
C SER A 32 7.44 -12.45 -17.73
N ALA A 33 7.42 -12.52 -16.40
CA ALA A 33 8.22 -11.66 -15.53
C ALA A 33 8.77 -12.45 -14.33
N LYS A 34 9.86 -11.95 -13.74
CA LYS A 34 10.30 -12.29 -12.38
C LYS A 34 9.57 -11.38 -11.40
N VAL A 35 8.96 -11.99 -10.40
CA VAL A 35 8.20 -11.31 -9.35
C VAL A 35 8.70 -11.74 -7.98
N MET A 36 8.80 -10.80 -7.07
CA MET A 36 9.13 -11.03 -5.67
C MET A 36 7.86 -11.07 -4.83
N VAL A 37 7.73 -12.13 -4.04
CA VAL A 37 6.63 -12.35 -3.09
C VAL A 37 7.16 -12.59 -1.68
N ASN A 38 6.32 -12.32 -0.69
CA ASN A 38 6.58 -12.79 0.66
C ASN A 38 6.16 -14.27 0.77
N GLY A 39 7.13 -15.12 1.12
CA GLY A 39 6.92 -16.51 1.48
C GLY A 39 6.24 -16.64 2.84
N GLU A 40 5.80 -17.85 3.16
CA GLU A 40 5.07 -18.14 4.41
C GLU A 40 5.93 -17.92 5.66
N SER A 41 7.23 -18.17 5.56
CA SER A 41 8.22 -17.89 6.62
C SER A 41 8.65 -16.42 6.70
N GLY A 42 7.97 -15.51 5.98
CA GLY A 42 8.34 -14.10 5.88
C GLY A 42 9.55 -13.81 4.97
N LYS A 43 10.26 -14.84 4.50
CA LYS A 43 11.36 -14.70 3.54
C LYS A 43 10.83 -14.28 2.17
N ARG A 44 11.53 -13.38 1.50
CA ARG A 44 11.24 -13.01 0.11
C ARG A 44 11.63 -14.13 -0.83
N ILE A 45 10.74 -14.47 -1.76
CA ILE A 45 10.94 -15.51 -2.77
C ILE A 45 10.71 -14.89 -4.14
N THR A 46 11.60 -15.19 -5.08
CA THR A 46 11.44 -14.78 -6.48
C THR A 46 10.82 -15.92 -7.28
N LEU A 47 9.77 -15.59 -8.04
CA LEU A 47 9.03 -16.52 -8.89
C LEU A 47 9.05 -16.04 -10.33
N ARG A 48 9.11 -16.97 -11.28
CA ARG A 48 8.83 -16.69 -12.69
C ARG A 48 7.34 -16.91 -12.95
N ARG A 49 6.65 -15.91 -13.48
CA ARG A 49 5.22 -15.97 -13.76
C ARG A 49 4.90 -15.45 -15.16
N PRO A 50 4.01 -16.13 -15.92
CA PRO A 50 3.48 -15.57 -17.17
C PRO A 50 2.71 -14.28 -16.89
N ILE A 51 2.72 -13.34 -17.86
CA ILE A 51 2.04 -12.04 -17.71
C ILE A 51 0.55 -12.21 -17.40
N GLN A 52 -0.12 -13.20 -17.98
CA GLN A 52 -1.55 -13.47 -17.76
C GLN A 52 -1.93 -13.75 -16.29
N TYR A 53 -0.96 -14.12 -15.45
CA TYR A 53 -1.16 -14.37 -14.02
C TYR A 53 -0.82 -13.16 -13.14
N LEU A 54 -0.44 -12.04 -13.74
CA LEU A 54 -0.12 -10.80 -13.04
C LEU A 54 -1.28 -9.83 -13.24
N ILE A 55 -1.97 -9.47 -12.16
CA ILE A 55 -3.05 -8.51 -12.19
C ILE A 55 -2.49 -7.17 -11.70
N PRO A 56 -2.39 -6.12 -12.55
CA PRO A 56 -1.91 -4.81 -12.15
C PRO A 56 -2.78 -4.19 -11.06
N LEU A 57 -2.15 -3.45 -10.14
CA LEU A 57 -2.85 -2.58 -9.21
C LEU A 57 -2.90 -1.16 -9.76
N GLU A 58 -4.10 -0.63 -9.91
CA GLU A 58 -4.32 0.79 -10.16
C GLU A 58 -4.22 1.55 -8.83
N VAL A 59 -3.19 2.38 -8.70
CA VAL A 59 -2.99 3.22 -7.51
C VAL A 59 -2.88 4.66 -7.97
N GLN A 60 -3.71 5.54 -7.40
CA GLN A 60 -3.57 6.98 -7.61
C GLN A 60 -2.43 7.46 -6.73
N ALA A 61 -1.38 7.99 -7.36
CA ALA A 61 -0.35 8.72 -6.63
C ALA A 61 -0.96 10.08 -6.26
N SER A 62 -1.29 10.29 -4.99
CA SER A 62 -1.46 11.65 -4.49
C SER A 62 -0.09 12.30 -4.55
N ALA A 63 0.09 13.28 -5.44
CA ALA A 63 1.29 14.09 -5.54
C ALA A 63 1.53 14.78 -4.20
N THR A 64 2.20 14.09 -3.30
CA THR A 64 2.78 14.64 -2.09
C THR A 64 4.25 14.67 -2.41
N ASP A 65 4.68 15.88 -2.75
CA ASP A 65 6.03 16.25 -3.14
C ASP A 65 7.12 15.40 -2.47
N ASP A 66 7.94 14.72 -3.28
CA ASP A 66 9.05 13.85 -2.89
C ASP A 66 10.26 14.65 -2.32
N SER A 67 10.01 15.80 -1.71
CA SER A 67 11.04 16.71 -1.19
C SER A 67 11.59 16.33 0.18
N ARG A 68 11.28 15.15 0.73
CA ARG A 68 11.77 14.70 2.06
C ARG A 68 12.86 13.62 2.03
N VAL A 69 13.83 13.73 1.12
CA VAL A 69 15.07 12.92 1.18
C VAL A 69 16.33 13.80 1.21
N GLN A 70 16.36 14.81 2.07
CA GLN A 70 17.57 15.36 2.69
C GLN A 70 17.14 15.64 4.15
N SER A 71 17.76 15.15 5.22
CA SER A 71 19.17 14.87 5.51
C SER A 71 19.24 13.84 6.64
N ARG A 72 20.03 12.78 6.47
CA ARG A 72 20.54 11.95 7.57
C ARG A 72 22.01 12.29 7.78
N ALA A 73 22.27 13.45 8.37
CA ALA A 73 23.50 13.78 9.09
C ALA A 73 23.27 15.12 9.80
N ASP A 74 23.60 15.14 11.08
CA ASP A 74 23.82 16.32 11.93
C ASP A 74 22.58 17.12 12.37
N GLN A 75 22.09 16.82 13.57
CA GLN A 75 22.30 17.68 14.75
C GLN A 75 21.63 17.10 16.00
N GLN A 76 22.45 16.93 17.03
CA GLN A 76 22.07 16.61 18.39
C GLN A 76 21.46 17.85 19.07
N ASN A 77 20.47 17.57 19.91
CA ASN A 77 20.14 18.26 21.16
C ASN A 77 19.54 19.69 21.12
N THR A 78 18.24 19.79 21.39
CA THR A 78 17.74 20.70 22.42
C THR A 78 16.43 20.15 23.01
N GLU A 79 16.47 19.80 24.29
CA GLU A 79 15.28 19.62 25.12
C GLU A 79 14.58 20.97 25.34
N ILE A 80 13.25 21.00 25.43
CA ILE A 80 12.45 21.60 26.52
C ILE A 80 10.94 21.36 26.28
N LYS A 81 10.41 20.48 27.16
CA LYS A 81 9.16 20.44 27.95
C LYS A 81 7.77 20.87 27.40
N ASP A 82 6.85 19.99 27.83
CA ASP A 82 5.46 20.19 28.29
C ASP A 82 4.28 20.08 27.31
N ASN A 83 3.68 18.89 27.39
CA ASN A 83 2.32 18.63 27.86
C ASN A 83 1.12 18.88 26.92
N ASP A 84 0.42 17.77 26.71
CA ASP A 84 -1.01 17.58 26.90
C ASP A 84 -1.89 17.28 25.67
N GLN A 85 -2.71 16.26 25.89
CA GLN A 85 -3.92 15.86 25.16
C GLN A 85 -3.78 15.19 23.78
N LEU A 86 -3.91 13.86 23.83
CA LEU A 86 -4.99 13.13 23.18
C LEU A 86 -5.84 13.98 22.21
N GLN A 87 -5.60 13.83 20.90
CA GLN A 87 -6.67 13.68 19.92
C GLN A 87 -6.08 13.37 18.54
N ARG A 88 -6.10 12.08 18.18
CA ARG A 88 -6.11 11.64 16.78
C ARG A 88 -7.36 12.24 16.11
N ARG A 89 -7.27 13.49 15.63
CA ARG A 89 -8.32 14.12 14.83
C ARG A 89 -8.21 13.57 13.41
N THR A 90 -8.63 12.32 13.21
CA THR A 90 -9.04 11.90 11.87
C THR A 90 -10.27 12.74 11.50
N PRO A 91 -10.29 13.41 10.34
CA PRO A 91 -11.43 14.20 9.94
C PRO A 91 -12.65 13.27 9.77
N ARG A 92 -13.66 13.44 10.63
CA ARG A 92 -14.91 12.67 10.53
C ARG A 92 -15.62 13.10 9.24
N ARG A 93 -16.08 12.12 8.44
CA ARG A 93 -16.87 12.37 7.23
C ARG A 93 -18.13 13.17 7.59
N LYS A 94 -18.46 14.20 6.80
CA LYS A 94 -19.60 15.12 7.04
C LYS A 94 -20.92 14.38 7.35
N ALA A 95 -21.19 13.28 6.64
CA ALA A 95 -22.40 12.47 6.85
C ALA A 95 -22.49 11.85 8.25
N ALA A 96 -21.37 11.43 8.86
CA ALA A 96 -21.36 10.83 10.19
C ALA A 96 -21.64 11.88 11.28
N VAL A 97 -21.21 13.13 11.07
CA VAL A 97 -21.51 14.25 11.97
C VAL A 97 -22.99 14.62 11.88
N VAL A 98 -23.53 14.71 10.65
CA VAL A 98 -24.94 15.03 10.42
C VAL A 98 -25.86 13.97 11.02
N GLY A 99 -25.57 12.68 10.82
CA GLY A 99 -26.40 11.60 11.38
C GLY A 99 -26.44 11.58 12.91
N GLU A 100 -25.37 11.99 13.57
CA GLU A 100 -25.33 12.06 15.03
C GLU A 100 -26.12 13.26 15.59
N ILE A 101 -26.11 14.39 14.89
CA ILE A 101 -26.93 15.57 15.22
C ILE A 101 -28.42 15.23 15.10
N VAL A 102 -28.81 14.57 14.01
CA VAL A 102 -30.22 14.18 13.77
C VAL A 102 -30.71 13.21 14.85
N ARG A 103 -29.89 12.22 15.24
CA ARG A 103 -30.26 11.27 16.31
C ARG A 103 -30.53 11.95 17.64
N ARG A 104 -29.79 13.00 17.98
CA ARG A 104 -29.93 13.71 19.25
C ARG A 104 -31.17 14.61 19.30
N GLN A 105 -31.63 15.09 18.14
CA GLN A 105 -32.83 15.93 18.02
C GLN A 105 -34.14 15.12 18.11
N LEU A 106 -34.09 13.81 17.83
CA LEU A 106 -35.27 12.93 17.87
C LEU A 106 -35.53 12.31 19.25
N SER A 107 -34.66 12.54 20.24
CA SER A 107 -34.81 12.03 21.61
C SER A 107 -35.22 13.12 22.61
N SER A 108 -35.93 14.16 22.17
CA SER A 108 -36.52 15.21 23.01
C SER A 108 -37.99 15.37 22.72
#